data_AF-A0A535DTC5-F1
#
_entry.id   AF-A0A535DTC5-F1
#
_cell.length_a   1.000
_cell.length_b   1.000
_cell.length_c   1.000
_cell.angle_alpha   90.00
_cell.angle_beta   90.00
_cell.angle_gamma   90.00
#
_symmetry.space_group_name_H-M   'P 1'
#
loop_
_entity.id
_entity.type
_entity.pdbx_description
1 polymer ?
#
loop_
_entity_poly.entity_id
_entity_poly.type
_entity_poly.pdbx_seq_one_letter_code
_entity_poly.pdbx_strand_id
1 'polypeptide(L)'
;MAPVVCSSATKLLGVRTLMSTIAELLPPAEGEPDKPTKAFVFSTGGDQFGRVSYFKVVSGSIKTDQHLTNLNRGGDERLAQIFYPRGKEHVTATEVHAGDIGAVTKLTHTLTGDTLGAAKDGGPAAPLDLPAPAYSLAITPKARGDEEKISSGLARLAEEDPTLHVERMEETKQLVIAGLGDVHLDVTLEKYLDAGTLNEEEIQRGLREGILAGKVAPVVCSSATKLLGVRTLMSTIAELLPPAEGEPDKPTKAFRVSVQKGIVDNMAKGVVAGYPMVDVKVTLVDGKFHQVDSNDMAFQIAGSLAIRKGALDAGPVLLEPIVEATIKVPEKNLGDIMSDVNGRRGKIMGTEPDDGYQLVHVNVPESEMLRFALDLRSITQGRGSYTKKFSHYDEMPAHLAKVIIEEFQKQHEAAS
;
A
#
# COMPACT_ATOMS: atom_id res chain seq x y z
N MET A 1 -41.62 8.25 1.98
CA MET A 1 -41.31 9.34 2.93
C MET A 1 -40.80 8.70 4.20
N ALA A 2 -39.63 9.09 4.71
CA ALA A 2 -39.09 8.52 5.95
C ALA A 2 -39.79 9.13 7.18
N PRO A 3 -40.11 8.35 8.22
CA PRO A 3 -40.65 8.89 9.47
C PRO A 3 -39.57 9.67 10.22
N VAL A 4 -39.94 10.83 10.78
CA VAL A 4 -39.02 11.72 11.53
C VAL A 4 -39.49 11.82 12.97
N VAL A 5 -38.63 11.42 13.92
CA VAL A 5 -38.92 11.47 15.36
C VAL A 5 -37.99 12.46 16.05
N CYS A 6 -38.55 13.47 16.72
CA CYS A 6 -37.78 14.40 17.54
C CYS A 6 -37.45 13.77 18.91
N SER A 7 -36.18 13.72 19.26
CA SER A 7 -35.71 13.28 20.59
C SER A 7 -34.48 14.08 21.03
N SER A 8 -34.15 14.01 22.33
CA SER A 8 -32.97 14.65 22.92
C SER A 8 -32.30 13.65 23.86
N ALA A 9 -31.31 12.92 23.33
CA ALA A 9 -30.59 11.88 24.06
C ALA A 9 -29.92 12.41 25.34
N THR A 10 -29.31 13.60 25.28
CA THR A 10 -28.67 14.26 26.43
C THR A 10 -29.65 14.67 27.54
N LYS A 11 -30.95 14.77 27.25
CA LYS A 11 -32.03 15.01 28.23
C LYS A 11 -32.89 13.76 28.49
N LEU A 12 -32.56 12.63 27.85
CA LEU A 12 -33.35 11.38 27.82
C LEU A 12 -34.81 11.56 27.35
N LEU A 13 -35.14 12.67 26.67
CA LEU A 13 -36.48 12.97 26.18
C LEU A 13 -36.72 12.34 24.80
N GLY A 14 -37.88 11.71 24.60
CA GLY A 14 -38.27 11.11 23.32
C GLY A 14 -37.53 9.82 22.93
N VAL A 15 -36.52 9.37 23.70
CA VAL A 15 -35.74 8.15 23.39
C VAL A 15 -36.62 6.90 23.35
N ARG A 16 -37.57 6.76 24.28
CA ARG A 16 -38.57 5.68 24.25
C ARG A 16 -39.46 5.74 23.01
N THR A 17 -39.89 6.94 22.62
CA THR A 17 -40.69 7.15 21.40
C THR A 17 -39.92 6.70 20.16
N LEU A 18 -38.64 7.06 20.05
CA LEU A 18 -37.76 6.60 18.97
C LEU A 18 -37.67 5.06 18.93
N MET A 19 -37.49 4.40 20.08
CA MET A 19 -37.47 2.93 20.15
C MET A 19 -38.80 2.28 19.73
N SER A 20 -39.94 2.83 20.17
CA SER A 20 -41.27 2.38 19.74
C SER A 20 -41.46 2.57 18.23
N THR A 21 -41.16 3.75 17.70
CA THR A 21 -41.29 4.03 16.26
C THR A 21 -40.35 3.16 15.41
N ILE A 22 -39.17 2.78 15.91
CA ILE A 22 -38.32 1.79 15.25
C ILE A 22 -39.02 0.42 15.20
N ALA A 23 -39.55 -0.06 16.33
CA ALA A 23 -40.24 -1.36 16.39
C ALA A 23 -41.59 -1.39 15.63
N GLU A 24 -42.22 -0.24 15.42
CA GLU A 24 -43.49 -0.09 14.71
C GLU A 24 -43.33 0.12 13.19
N LEU A 25 -42.25 0.80 12.74
CA LEU A 25 -42.13 1.27 11.35
C LEU A 25 -40.92 0.75 10.57
N LEU A 26 -39.88 0.18 11.20
CA LEU A 26 -38.86 -0.55 10.44
C LEU A 26 -39.37 -1.96 10.11
N PRO A 27 -39.09 -2.48 8.90
CA PRO A 27 -39.39 -3.88 8.61
C PRO A 27 -38.55 -4.80 9.52
N PRO A 28 -39.05 -6.00 9.87
CA PRO A 28 -38.23 -7.03 10.51
C PRO A 28 -37.08 -7.43 9.58
N ALA A 29 -36.04 -8.04 10.14
CA ALA A 29 -34.94 -8.54 9.33
C ALA A 29 -35.42 -9.61 8.36
N GLU A 30 -35.33 -9.33 7.06
CA GLU A 30 -35.51 -10.35 6.02
C GLU A 30 -34.39 -11.39 6.14
N GLY A 31 -34.77 -12.66 6.06
CA GLY A 31 -33.89 -13.82 6.17
C GLY A 31 -34.58 -15.05 5.61
N GLU A 32 -33.80 -15.98 5.05
CA GLU A 32 -34.32 -17.16 4.35
C GLU A 32 -33.93 -18.44 5.11
N PRO A 33 -34.66 -18.81 6.19
CA PRO A 33 -34.25 -19.87 7.12
C PRO A 33 -34.27 -21.27 6.50
N ASP A 34 -35.13 -21.51 5.51
CA ASP A 34 -35.23 -22.80 4.79
C ASP A 34 -34.16 -22.98 3.70
N LYS A 35 -33.37 -21.93 3.41
CA LYS A 35 -32.25 -22.00 2.47
C LYS A 35 -30.95 -22.38 3.18
N PRO A 36 -29.95 -22.91 2.45
CA PRO A 36 -28.64 -23.27 3.01
C PRO A 36 -27.95 -22.12 3.76
N THR A 37 -27.17 -22.46 4.78
CA THR A 37 -26.43 -21.50 5.62
C THR A 37 -25.55 -20.59 4.77
N LYS A 38 -25.78 -19.27 4.86
CA LYS A 38 -24.90 -18.24 4.30
C LYS A 38 -24.85 -17.05 5.26
N ALA A 39 -23.65 -16.60 5.60
CA ALA A 39 -23.42 -15.45 6.46
C ALA A 39 -22.32 -14.54 5.90
N PHE A 40 -22.50 -13.23 6.09
CA PHE A 40 -21.57 -12.21 5.62
C PHE A 40 -20.81 -11.62 6.82
N VAL A 41 -19.48 -11.64 6.76
CA VAL A 41 -18.60 -11.11 7.81
C VAL A 41 -18.35 -9.63 7.54
N PHE A 42 -19.01 -8.76 8.31
CA PHE A 42 -18.99 -7.32 8.07
C PHE A 42 -17.94 -6.57 8.90
N SER A 43 -17.29 -7.24 9.85
CA SER A 43 -16.19 -6.68 10.64
C SER A 43 -15.36 -7.79 11.27
N THR A 44 -14.03 -7.73 11.13
CA THR A 44 -13.08 -8.52 11.92
C THR A 44 -12.13 -7.61 12.67
N GLY A 45 -11.79 -7.96 13.92
CA GLY A 45 -10.85 -7.19 14.73
C GLY A 45 -10.18 -8.03 15.83
N GLY A 46 -9.09 -7.54 16.39
CA GLY A 46 -8.44 -8.15 17.55
C GLY A 46 -9.13 -7.80 18.88
N ASP A 47 -9.49 -8.83 19.66
CA ASP A 47 -9.74 -8.73 21.11
C ASP A 47 -8.60 -9.44 21.87
N GLN A 48 -8.54 -9.24 23.18
CA GLN A 48 -7.58 -9.86 24.11
C GLN A 48 -7.56 -11.40 24.07
N PHE A 49 -8.60 -12.03 23.49
CA PHE A 49 -8.74 -13.49 23.33
C PHE A 49 -8.46 -13.99 21.89
N GLY A 50 -8.08 -13.10 20.97
CA GLY A 50 -7.78 -13.39 19.57
C GLY A 50 -8.66 -12.62 18.57
N ARG A 51 -8.59 -12.98 17.28
CA ARG A 51 -9.46 -12.41 16.24
C ARG A 51 -10.93 -12.74 16.52
N VAL A 52 -11.77 -11.72 16.53
CA VAL A 52 -13.24 -11.82 16.57
C VAL A 52 -13.78 -11.45 15.20
N SER A 53 -14.73 -12.23 14.69
CA SER A 53 -15.42 -12.00 13.42
C SER A 53 -16.91 -11.80 13.65
N TYR A 54 -17.42 -10.63 13.31
CA TYR A 54 -18.84 -10.28 13.41
C TYR A 54 -19.53 -10.56 12.08
N PHE A 55 -20.62 -11.32 12.11
CA PHE A 55 -21.32 -11.79 10.93
C PHE A 55 -22.83 -11.54 11.02
N LYS A 56 -23.46 -11.26 9.88
CA LYS A 56 -24.91 -11.35 9.72
C LYS A 56 -25.26 -12.64 8.99
N VAL A 57 -26.18 -13.44 9.53
CA VAL A 57 -26.71 -14.61 8.81
C VAL A 57 -27.76 -14.12 7.80
N VAL A 58 -27.60 -14.49 6.54
CA VAL A 58 -28.47 -14.09 5.42
C VAL A 58 -29.51 -15.18 5.14
N SER A 59 -29.08 -16.44 5.17
CA SER A 59 -29.93 -17.63 4.98
C SER A 59 -29.50 -18.78 5.89
N GLY A 60 -30.45 -19.68 6.19
CA GLY A 60 -30.26 -20.82 7.08
C GLY A 60 -30.01 -20.43 8.54
N SER A 61 -29.16 -21.19 9.22
CA SER A 61 -28.65 -20.87 10.55
C SER A 61 -27.19 -21.30 10.72
N ILE A 62 -26.52 -20.74 11.72
CA ILE A 62 -25.17 -21.08 12.16
C ILE A 62 -25.24 -21.71 13.54
N LYS A 63 -24.63 -22.89 13.71
CA LYS A 63 -24.57 -23.65 14.97
C LYS A 63 -23.17 -23.70 15.55
N THR A 64 -23.06 -23.86 16.87
CA THR A 64 -21.77 -24.10 17.53
C THR A 64 -21.11 -25.35 16.94
N ASP A 65 -19.79 -25.30 16.74
CA ASP A 65 -18.99 -26.36 16.11
C ASP A 65 -19.38 -26.72 14.66
N GLN A 66 -20.24 -25.94 14.00
CA GLN A 66 -20.49 -26.08 12.58
C GLN A 66 -19.23 -25.71 11.78
N HIS A 67 -18.94 -26.53 10.77
CA HIS A 67 -17.94 -26.25 9.75
C HIS A 67 -18.61 -25.55 8.56
N LEU A 68 -18.02 -24.44 8.10
CA LEU A 68 -18.44 -23.67 6.93
C LEU A 68 -17.24 -23.33 6.06
N THR A 69 -17.46 -23.22 4.75
CA THR A 69 -16.43 -22.82 3.79
C THR A 69 -16.43 -21.31 3.62
N ASN A 70 -15.24 -20.69 3.58
CA ASN A 70 -15.10 -19.31 3.16
C ASN A 70 -15.24 -19.24 1.62
N LEU A 71 -16.33 -18.65 1.14
CA LEU A 71 -16.71 -18.62 -0.28
C LEU A 71 -15.91 -17.59 -1.10
N ASN A 72 -15.16 -16.70 -0.44
CA ASN A 72 -14.29 -15.71 -1.10
C ASN A 72 -12.88 -16.27 -1.34
N ARG A 73 -12.34 -17.03 -0.38
CA ARG A 73 -10.93 -17.46 -0.34
C ARG A 73 -10.74 -18.97 -0.46
N GLY A 74 -11.80 -19.76 -0.28
CA GLY A 74 -11.70 -21.18 0.03
C GLY A 74 -11.22 -21.42 1.46
N GLY A 75 -11.08 -22.69 1.83
CA GLY A 75 -10.75 -23.11 3.18
C GLY A 75 -11.99 -23.37 4.05
N ASP A 76 -11.81 -24.24 5.05
CA ASP A 76 -12.85 -24.68 5.97
C ASP A 76 -12.63 -24.05 7.35
N GLU A 77 -13.69 -23.50 7.92
CA GLU A 77 -13.69 -22.72 9.15
C GLU A 77 -14.67 -23.34 10.16
N ARG A 78 -14.20 -23.61 11.39
CA ARG A 78 -15.01 -24.20 12.47
C ARG A 78 -15.50 -23.14 13.44
N LEU A 79 -16.82 -22.97 13.54
CA LEU A 79 -17.45 -21.94 14.37
C LEU A 79 -17.61 -22.43 15.82
N ALA A 80 -16.48 -22.66 16.50
CA ALA A 80 -16.42 -23.33 17.80
C ALA A 80 -17.00 -22.53 18.98
N GLN A 81 -16.95 -21.20 18.93
CA GLN A 81 -17.51 -20.32 19.97
C GLN A 81 -18.26 -19.15 19.34
N ILE A 82 -19.57 -19.32 19.17
CA ILE A 82 -20.49 -18.29 18.65
C ILE A 82 -21.25 -17.60 19.80
N PHE A 83 -21.49 -16.30 19.67
CA PHE A 83 -22.15 -15.49 20.69
C PHE A 83 -22.88 -14.27 20.12
N TYR A 84 -23.85 -13.76 20.88
CA TYR A 84 -24.47 -12.46 20.63
C TYR A 84 -23.70 -11.36 21.39
N PRO A 85 -23.19 -10.32 20.72
CA PRO A 85 -22.55 -9.19 21.38
C PRO A 85 -23.59 -8.26 22.01
N ARG A 86 -23.44 -7.95 23.31
CA ARG A 86 -24.33 -7.05 24.06
C ARG A 86 -23.51 -5.97 24.76
N GLY A 87 -23.05 -4.99 23.99
CA GLY A 87 -22.18 -3.92 24.48
C GLY A 87 -20.79 -4.45 24.84
N LYS A 88 -20.54 -4.71 26.13
CA LYS A 88 -19.30 -5.35 26.63
C LYS A 88 -19.49 -6.81 27.07
N GLU A 89 -20.71 -7.33 27.00
CA GLU A 89 -21.03 -8.71 27.39
C GLU A 89 -21.15 -9.61 26.15
N HIS A 90 -20.62 -10.83 26.25
CA HIS A 90 -20.74 -11.85 25.21
C HIS A 90 -21.73 -12.93 25.71
N VAL A 91 -22.90 -13.02 25.09
CA VAL A 91 -23.91 -14.03 25.43
C VAL A 91 -23.74 -15.22 24.49
N THR A 92 -23.14 -16.30 24.99
CA THR A 92 -22.91 -17.55 24.23
C THR A 92 -24.19 -18.05 23.58
N ALA A 93 -24.10 -18.41 22.31
CA ALA A 93 -25.21 -18.94 21.52
C ALA A 93 -24.96 -20.40 21.12
N THR A 94 -26.02 -21.20 21.05
CA THR A 94 -25.99 -22.53 20.42
C THR A 94 -26.31 -22.47 18.93
N GLU A 95 -27.10 -21.46 18.53
CA GLU A 95 -27.56 -21.23 17.17
C GLU A 95 -27.82 -19.73 16.93
N VAL A 96 -27.58 -19.27 15.70
CA VAL A 96 -27.86 -17.91 15.19
C VAL A 96 -28.61 -18.05 13.87
N HIS A 97 -29.76 -17.39 13.71
CA HIS A 97 -30.70 -17.62 12.60
C HIS A 97 -30.61 -16.54 11.52
N ALA A 98 -31.11 -16.84 10.31
CA ALA A 98 -31.20 -15.87 9.22
C ALA A 98 -31.91 -14.57 9.66
N GLY A 99 -31.28 -13.43 9.39
CA GLY A 99 -31.68 -12.11 9.87
C GLY A 99 -30.81 -11.60 11.03
N ASP A 100 -30.33 -12.49 11.91
CA ASP A 100 -29.58 -12.14 13.12
C ASP A 100 -28.11 -11.75 12.85
N ILE A 101 -27.54 -11.02 13.81
CA ILE A 101 -26.11 -10.72 13.91
C ILE A 101 -25.48 -11.52 15.06
N GLY A 102 -24.44 -12.28 14.75
CA GLY A 102 -23.62 -13.01 15.70
C GLY A 102 -22.15 -12.62 15.60
N ALA A 103 -21.35 -13.17 16.51
CA ALA A 103 -19.90 -13.06 16.49
C ALA A 103 -19.27 -14.43 16.79
N VAL A 104 -18.06 -14.65 16.27
CA VAL A 104 -17.28 -15.89 16.47
C VAL A 104 -15.81 -15.55 16.70
N THR A 105 -15.15 -16.27 17.62
CA THR A 105 -13.71 -16.12 17.88
C THR A 105 -12.89 -17.10 17.05
N LYS A 106 -11.67 -16.71 16.67
CA LYS A 106 -10.59 -17.60 16.17
C LYS A 106 -10.89 -18.29 14.83
N LEU A 107 -11.54 -17.56 13.92
CA LEU A 107 -11.48 -17.91 12.49
C LEU A 107 -10.04 -17.71 11.96
N THR A 108 -9.62 -18.55 11.03
CA THR A 108 -8.21 -18.69 10.62
C THR A 108 -7.89 -17.94 9.34
N HIS A 109 -8.83 -17.90 8.39
CA HIS A 109 -8.63 -17.38 7.03
C HIS A 109 -9.61 -16.27 6.66
N THR A 110 -10.66 -16.08 7.46
CA THR A 110 -11.78 -15.18 7.19
C THR A 110 -11.50 -13.75 7.68
N LEU A 111 -11.80 -12.77 6.81
CA LEU A 111 -11.59 -11.32 7.01
C LEU A 111 -12.87 -10.50 6.79
N THR A 112 -12.82 -9.20 7.11
CA THR A 112 -13.87 -8.23 6.76
C THR A 112 -14.21 -8.30 5.27
N GLY A 113 -15.49 -8.48 4.93
CA GLY A 113 -16.00 -8.59 3.56
C GLY A 113 -16.11 -10.03 3.02
N ASP A 114 -15.62 -11.04 3.76
CA ASP A 114 -15.75 -12.44 3.37
C ASP A 114 -17.14 -13.02 3.66
N THR A 115 -17.48 -14.10 2.97
CA THR A 115 -18.75 -14.82 3.11
C THR A 115 -18.51 -16.25 3.55
N LEU A 116 -19.13 -16.68 4.64
CA LEU A 116 -19.16 -18.07 5.10
C LEU A 116 -20.41 -18.76 4.56
N GLY A 117 -20.30 -20.01 4.11
CA GLY A 117 -21.46 -20.78 3.67
C GLY A 117 -21.21 -22.27 3.51
N ALA A 118 -22.25 -23.01 3.13
CA ALA A 118 -22.13 -24.42 2.77
C ALA A 118 -21.36 -24.57 1.45
N ALA A 119 -20.43 -25.54 1.38
CA ALA A 119 -19.49 -25.76 0.27
C ALA A 119 -20.10 -26.05 -1.12
N LYS A 120 -21.43 -26.03 -1.26
CA LYS A 120 -22.17 -26.31 -2.51
C LYS A 120 -23.11 -25.17 -2.92
N ASP A 121 -23.30 -24.16 -2.08
CA ASP A 121 -24.46 -23.26 -2.16
C ASP A 121 -24.09 -21.82 -2.55
N GLY A 122 -23.81 -21.66 -3.85
CA GLY A 122 -23.61 -20.38 -4.52
C GLY A 122 -22.20 -19.80 -4.35
N GLY A 123 -21.95 -18.71 -5.07
CA GLY A 123 -20.75 -17.89 -4.87
C GLY A 123 -20.80 -17.07 -3.58
N PRO A 124 -19.78 -16.24 -3.30
CA PRO A 124 -19.78 -15.31 -2.17
C PRO A 124 -20.94 -14.29 -2.22
N ALA A 125 -21.04 -13.42 -1.23
CA ALA A 125 -21.87 -12.22 -1.33
C ALA A 125 -21.30 -11.28 -2.42
N ALA A 126 -22.10 -10.29 -2.85
CA ALA A 126 -21.56 -9.19 -3.66
C ALA A 126 -20.46 -8.47 -2.85
N PRO A 127 -19.33 -8.08 -3.46
CA PRO A 127 -18.29 -7.32 -2.77
C PRO A 127 -18.86 -5.98 -2.29
N LEU A 128 -18.32 -5.46 -1.18
CA LEU A 128 -18.64 -4.12 -0.73
C LEU A 128 -18.12 -3.09 -1.73
N ASP A 129 -18.95 -2.12 -2.09
CA ASP A 129 -18.54 -0.92 -2.81
C ASP A 129 -17.82 0.00 -1.84
N LEU A 130 -16.50 -0.18 -1.74
CA LEU A 130 -15.63 0.54 -0.81
C LEU A 130 -15.03 1.79 -1.49
N PRO A 131 -15.07 2.96 -0.84
CA PRO A 131 -14.47 4.17 -1.39
C PRO A 131 -12.96 4.02 -1.53
N ALA A 132 -12.43 4.41 -2.69
CA ALA A 132 -11.00 4.39 -2.95
C ALA A 132 -10.23 5.40 -2.05
N PRO A 133 -8.94 5.14 -1.74
CA PRO A 133 -8.10 6.08 -1.02
C PRO A 133 -8.04 7.48 -1.65
N ALA A 134 -8.16 8.50 -0.81
CA ALA A 134 -8.07 9.92 -1.19
C ALA A 134 -6.82 10.60 -0.65
N TYR A 135 -6.14 10.01 0.34
CA TYR A 135 -4.96 10.58 0.99
C TYR A 135 -3.89 9.51 1.21
N SER A 136 -2.62 9.85 1.06
CA SER A 136 -1.50 8.90 1.17
C SER A 136 -0.28 9.52 1.84
N LEU A 137 0.49 8.68 2.54
CA LEU A 137 1.69 9.06 3.30
C LEU A 137 2.79 8.01 3.12
N ALA A 138 4.01 8.46 2.85
CA ALA A 138 5.20 7.62 2.90
C ALA A 138 5.68 7.41 4.35
N ILE A 139 5.94 6.16 4.72
CA ILE A 139 6.47 5.76 6.03
C ILE A 139 7.95 5.40 5.88
N THR A 140 8.76 5.95 6.79
CA THR A 140 10.19 5.64 6.91
C THR A 140 10.47 5.08 8.30
N PRO A 141 11.17 3.92 8.44
CA PRO A 141 11.53 3.37 9.74
C PRO A 141 12.53 4.29 10.47
N LYS A 142 12.36 4.47 11.79
CA LYS A 142 13.29 5.26 12.61
C LYS A 142 14.61 4.54 12.90
N ALA A 143 14.58 3.21 12.99
CA ALA A 143 15.76 2.38 13.20
C ALA A 143 15.83 1.23 12.18
N ARG A 144 17.06 0.87 11.81
CA ARG A 144 17.33 -0.20 10.83
C ARG A 144 16.97 -1.56 11.44
N GLY A 145 15.91 -2.18 10.93
CA GLY A 145 15.34 -3.42 11.43
C GLY A 145 13.87 -3.34 11.85
N ASP A 146 13.28 -2.14 11.94
CA ASP A 146 11.83 -2.00 12.22
C ASP A 146 10.94 -2.22 10.97
N GLU A 147 11.53 -2.28 9.76
CA GLU A 147 10.80 -2.47 8.49
C GLU A 147 9.83 -3.67 8.51
N GLU A 148 10.27 -4.82 9.04
CA GLU A 148 9.45 -6.04 9.09
C GLU A 148 8.29 -5.93 10.10
N LYS A 149 8.50 -5.20 11.21
CA LYS A 149 7.47 -4.91 12.22
C LYS A 149 6.40 -3.94 11.69
N ILE A 150 6.86 -2.88 11.02
CA ILE A 150 5.99 -1.87 10.39
C ILE A 150 5.16 -2.52 9.29
N SER A 151 5.79 -3.29 8.40
CA SER A 151 5.11 -4.00 7.31
C SER A 151 4.07 -4.99 7.83
N SER A 152 4.42 -5.82 8.83
CA SER A 152 3.48 -6.82 9.38
C SER A 152 2.34 -6.21 10.20
N GLY A 153 2.59 -5.17 10.99
CA GLY A 153 1.54 -4.47 11.74
C GLY A 153 0.58 -3.70 10.83
N LEU A 154 1.08 -3.05 9.77
CA LEU A 154 0.23 -2.37 8.79
C LEU A 154 -0.56 -3.36 7.93
N ALA A 155 0.02 -4.49 7.54
CA ALA A 155 -0.70 -5.57 6.86
C ALA A 155 -1.87 -6.09 7.73
N ARG A 156 -1.65 -6.29 9.03
CA ARG A 156 -2.72 -6.65 9.96
C ARG A 156 -3.82 -5.58 10.06
N LEU A 157 -3.47 -4.30 10.04
CA LEU A 157 -4.47 -3.22 10.06
C LEU A 157 -5.28 -3.16 8.75
N ALA A 158 -4.67 -3.48 7.60
CA ALA A 158 -5.37 -3.62 6.31
C ALA A 158 -6.23 -4.89 6.21
N GLU A 159 -5.93 -5.94 6.98
CA GLU A 159 -6.82 -7.10 7.17
C GLU A 159 -8.06 -6.76 8.01
N GLU A 160 -7.95 -5.81 8.95
CA GLU A 160 -9.07 -5.37 9.81
C GLU A 160 -9.90 -4.26 9.12
N ASP A 161 -9.27 -3.28 8.45
CA ASP A 161 -9.90 -2.21 7.66
C ASP A 161 -9.54 -2.30 6.15
N PRO A 162 -10.47 -2.76 5.28
CA PRO A 162 -10.23 -2.92 3.85
C PRO A 162 -10.21 -1.60 3.05
N THR A 163 -10.32 -0.44 3.70
CA THR A 163 -10.10 0.88 3.08
C THR A 163 -8.70 1.44 3.36
N LEU A 164 -7.88 0.72 4.13
CA LEU A 164 -6.46 0.99 4.31
C LEU A 164 -5.65 0.20 3.27
N HIS A 165 -4.99 0.91 2.37
CA HIS A 165 -4.09 0.33 1.39
C HIS A 165 -2.63 0.51 1.84
N VAL A 166 -1.81 -0.52 1.64
CA VAL A 166 -0.40 -0.54 2.03
C VAL A 166 0.40 -1.09 0.84
N GLU A 167 1.30 -0.27 0.29
CA GLU A 167 2.06 -0.60 -0.92
C GLU A 167 3.54 -0.23 -0.75
N ARG A 168 4.45 -1.00 -1.36
CA ARG A 168 5.85 -0.59 -1.49
C ARG A 168 6.09 -0.09 -2.93
N MET A 169 6.34 1.21 -3.07
CA MET A 169 6.70 1.79 -4.36
C MET A 169 8.12 1.35 -4.74
N GLU A 170 8.29 0.64 -5.85
CA GLU A 170 9.61 0.13 -6.28
C GLU A 170 10.59 1.26 -6.67
N GLU A 171 10.05 2.38 -7.18
CA GLU A 171 10.80 3.53 -7.69
C GLU A 171 11.49 4.32 -6.56
N THR A 172 10.76 4.61 -5.48
CA THR A 172 11.28 5.31 -4.28
C THR A 172 11.77 4.34 -3.20
N LYS A 173 11.39 3.06 -3.30
CA LYS A 173 11.60 1.96 -2.33
C LYS A 173 10.94 2.16 -0.96
N GLN A 174 10.14 3.22 -0.84
CA GLN A 174 9.37 3.59 0.36
C GLN A 174 8.14 2.70 0.52
N LEU A 175 7.71 2.54 1.77
CA LEU A 175 6.40 2.00 2.10
C LEU A 175 5.39 3.16 2.15
N VAL A 176 4.28 3.06 1.43
CA VAL A 176 3.23 4.07 1.39
C VAL A 176 1.94 3.46 1.95
N ILE A 177 1.31 4.19 2.87
CA ILE A 177 -0.06 3.93 3.29
C ILE A 177 -1.00 4.90 2.57
N ALA A 178 -2.19 4.43 2.21
CA ALA A 178 -3.23 5.25 1.62
C ALA A 178 -4.60 4.90 2.21
N GLY A 179 -5.45 5.92 2.40
CA GLY A 179 -6.77 5.76 2.99
C GLY A 179 -7.68 6.96 2.71
N LEU A 180 -8.79 7.01 3.44
CA LEU A 180 -9.91 7.93 3.16
C LEU A 180 -9.66 9.40 3.52
N GLY A 181 -8.59 9.71 4.26
CA GLY A 181 -8.25 11.06 4.70
C GLY A 181 -7.19 11.08 5.79
N ASP A 182 -6.79 12.29 6.19
CA ASP A 182 -5.87 12.59 7.29
C ASP A 182 -6.27 11.89 8.59
N VAL A 183 -7.46 12.18 9.12
CA VAL A 183 -7.95 11.64 10.40
C VAL A 183 -8.06 10.11 10.39
N HIS A 184 -8.26 9.48 9.22
CA HIS A 184 -8.20 8.01 9.13
C HIS A 184 -6.74 7.54 9.30
N LEU A 185 -5.79 8.06 8.51
CA LEU A 185 -4.41 7.61 8.61
C LEU A 185 -3.80 7.92 9.99
N ASP A 186 -4.13 9.06 10.60
CA ASP A 186 -3.69 9.41 11.95
C ASP A 186 -4.20 8.40 13.00
N VAL A 187 -5.51 8.12 13.05
CA VAL A 187 -6.09 7.13 13.97
C VAL A 187 -5.57 5.71 13.70
N THR A 188 -5.27 5.36 12.45
CA THR A 188 -4.67 4.07 12.09
C THR A 188 -3.20 3.98 12.53
N LEU A 189 -2.45 5.08 12.50
CA LEU A 189 -1.09 5.15 13.04
C LEU A 189 -1.07 5.16 14.58
N GLU A 190 -2.02 5.82 15.23
CA GLU A 190 -2.23 5.72 16.69
C GLU A 190 -2.54 4.27 17.09
N LYS A 191 -3.49 3.60 16.41
CA LYS A 191 -3.78 2.17 16.61
C LYS A 191 -2.54 1.29 16.41
N TYR A 192 -1.70 1.56 15.41
CA TYR A 192 -0.46 0.80 15.20
C TYR A 192 0.50 0.94 16.41
N LEU A 193 0.64 2.14 16.95
CA LEU A 193 1.51 2.41 18.10
C LEU A 193 0.96 1.79 19.40
N ASP A 194 -0.36 1.88 19.62
CA ASP A 194 -1.04 1.28 20.79
C ASP A 194 -1.10 -0.26 20.72
N ALA A 195 -1.23 -0.84 19.52
CA ALA A 195 -1.41 -2.29 19.34
C ALA A 195 -0.13 -3.13 19.54
N GLY A 196 1.05 -2.49 19.65
CA GLY A 196 2.21 -3.14 20.27
C GLY A 196 3.59 -2.67 19.82
N THR A 197 4.37 -2.16 20.78
CA THR A 197 5.82 -2.35 20.77
C THR A 197 6.14 -3.81 21.11
N LEU A 198 6.72 -4.57 20.18
CA LEU A 198 7.16 -5.95 20.45
C LEU A 198 8.24 -5.98 21.54
N ASN A 199 8.10 -6.88 22.51
CA ASN A 199 9.08 -7.09 23.57
C ASN A 199 10.37 -7.73 23.03
N GLU A 200 11.49 -7.46 23.70
CA GLU A 200 12.85 -7.80 23.24
C GLU A 200 13.07 -9.32 23.06
N GLU A 201 12.33 -10.14 23.80
CA GLU A 201 12.38 -11.61 23.73
C GLU A 201 11.81 -12.17 22.41
N GLU A 202 10.80 -11.54 21.81
CA GLU A 202 10.20 -12.03 20.56
C GLU A 202 11.07 -11.72 19.34
N ILE A 203 11.81 -10.61 19.40
CA ILE A 203 12.83 -10.23 18.40
C ILE A 203 13.91 -11.31 18.33
N GLN A 204 14.34 -11.85 19.48
CA GLN A 204 15.34 -12.93 19.52
C GLN A 204 14.80 -14.27 18.97
N ARG A 205 13.50 -14.57 19.11
CA ARG A 205 12.88 -15.75 18.49
C ARG A 205 12.87 -15.63 16.96
N GLY A 206 12.36 -14.52 16.42
CA GLY A 206 12.30 -14.28 14.97
C GLY A 206 13.68 -14.28 14.32
N LEU A 207 14.68 -13.65 14.95
CA LEU A 207 16.07 -13.67 14.48
C LEU A 207 16.63 -15.09 14.40
N ARG A 208 16.34 -15.94 15.39
CA ARG A 208 16.81 -17.33 15.45
C ARG A 208 16.18 -18.22 14.36
N GLU A 209 14.90 -18.01 14.07
CA GLU A 209 14.18 -18.71 13.00
C GLU A 209 14.61 -18.20 11.60
N GLY A 210 14.82 -16.89 11.44
CA GLY A 210 15.34 -16.30 10.20
C GLY A 210 16.75 -16.77 9.83
N ILE A 211 17.61 -17.03 10.83
CA ILE A 211 18.93 -17.67 10.64
C ILE A 211 18.78 -19.14 10.25
N LEU A 212 17.91 -19.91 10.93
CA LEU A 212 17.66 -21.32 10.61
C LEU A 212 17.02 -21.53 9.22
N ALA A 213 16.23 -20.57 8.75
CA ALA A 213 15.59 -20.57 7.44
C ALA A 213 16.44 -19.93 6.32
N GLY A 214 17.69 -19.53 6.60
CA GLY A 214 18.60 -18.95 5.61
C GLY A 214 18.21 -17.55 5.08
N LYS A 215 17.28 -16.86 5.74
CA LYS A 215 16.80 -15.53 5.34
C LYS A 215 17.66 -14.38 5.88
N VAL A 216 18.49 -14.63 6.89
CA VAL A 216 19.41 -13.65 7.50
C VAL A 216 20.84 -14.18 7.44
N ALA A 217 21.73 -13.45 6.76
CA ALA A 217 23.14 -13.82 6.60
C ALA A 217 24.04 -13.22 7.71
N PRO A 218 24.88 -14.01 8.41
CA PRO A 218 25.76 -13.49 9.45
C PRO A 218 27.01 -12.81 8.88
N VAL A 219 27.38 -11.65 9.44
CA VAL A 219 28.64 -10.96 9.12
C VAL A 219 29.79 -11.58 9.91
N VAL A 220 30.80 -12.12 9.22
CA VAL A 220 32.03 -12.64 9.84
C VAL A 220 33.16 -11.60 9.83
N CYS A 221 33.68 -11.27 11.01
CA CYS A 221 34.88 -10.46 11.15
C CYS A 221 36.13 -11.26 10.76
N SER A 222 36.80 -10.87 9.67
CA SER A 222 38.11 -11.39 9.27
C SER A 222 39.20 -10.33 9.39
N SER A 223 40.46 -10.74 9.57
CA SER A 223 41.59 -9.81 9.69
C SER A 223 42.69 -10.19 8.71
N ALA A 224 42.74 -9.50 7.57
CA ALA A 224 43.69 -9.77 6.48
C ALA A 224 45.17 -9.75 6.95
N THR A 225 45.51 -8.86 7.89
CA THR A 225 46.88 -8.74 8.45
C THR A 225 47.22 -9.79 9.51
N LYS A 226 46.25 -10.55 10.01
CA LYS A 226 46.45 -11.61 11.03
C LYS A 226 46.09 -13.02 10.55
N LEU A 227 45.62 -13.17 9.30
CA LEU A 227 45.19 -14.42 8.66
C LEU A 227 44.09 -15.22 9.40
N LEU A 228 43.48 -14.64 10.44
CA LEU A 228 42.37 -15.24 11.19
C LEU A 228 41.04 -14.99 10.45
N GLY A 229 40.20 -16.03 10.41
CA GLY A 229 38.92 -16.05 9.69
C GLY A 229 39.03 -16.35 8.18
N VAL A 230 40.24 -16.30 7.59
CA VAL A 230 40.44 -16.44 6.13
C VAL A 230 40.00 -17.81 5.61
N ARG A 231 40.20 -18.90 6.38
CA ARG A 231 39.73 -20.24 5.98
C ARG A 231 38.20 -20.30 5.88
N THR A 232 37.49 -19.68 6.82
CA THR A 232 36.01 -19.60 6.81
C THR A 232 35.52 -18.78 5.63
N LEU A 233 36.14 -17.62 5.36
CA LEU A 233 35.84 -16.78 4.20
C LEU A 233 35.98 -17.55 2.88
N MET A 234 37.06 -18.32 2.73
CA MET A 234 37.31 -19.15 1.54
C MET A 234 36.30 -20.30 1.40
N SER A 235 35.84 -20.91 2.50
CA SER A 235 34.75 -21.91 2.46
C SER A 235 33.43 -21.28 2.02
N THR A 236 33.04 -20.12 2.54
CA THR A 236 31.80 -19.43 2.14
C THR A 236 31.81 -19.01 0.66
N ILE A 237 32.98 -18.65 0.13
CA ILE A 237 33.16 -18.36 -1.31
C ILE A 237 32.99 -19.63 -2.16
N ALA A 238 33.44 -20.80 -1.67
CA ALA A 238 33.37 -22.06 -2.41
C ALA A 238 31.96 -22.71 -2.43
N GLU A 239 31.08 -22.37 -1.49
CA GLU A 239 29.74 -22.97 -1.37
C GLU A 239 28.61 -22.12 -2.00
N LEU A 240 28.86 -20.84 -2.32
CA LEU A 240 27.84 -19.88 -2.79
C LEU A 240 28.08 -19.33 -4.21
N LEU A 241 29.13 -19.76 -4.92
CA LEU A 241 29.45 -19.30 -6.28
C LEU A 241 29.59 -20.48 -7.26
N PRO A 242 29.04 -20.37 -8.49
CA PRO A 242 29.20 -21.40 -9.52
C PRO A 242 30.63 -21.44 -10.09
N PRO A 243 31.08 -22.58 -10.65
CA PRO A 243 32.40 -22.72 -11.25
C PRO A 243 32.53 -21.98 -12.60
N ALA A 244 33.77 -21.85 -13.09
CA ALA A 244 34.16 -21.15 -14.31
C ALA A 244 34.73 -22.10 -15.39
N GLU A 245 35.18 -21.52 -16.52
CA GLU A 245 35.67 -22.15 -17.78
C GLU A 245 34.54 -22.64 -18.72
N GLY A 246 34.62 -22.52 -20.06
CA GLY A 246 35.59 -21.88 -20.97
C GLY A 246 35.13 -22.00 -22.46
N GLU A 247 35.74 -21.39 -23.48
CA GLU A 247 36.85 -20.42 -23.51
C GLU A 247 36.63 -19.28 -24.57
N PRO A 248 37.19 -19.18 -25.83
CA PRO A 248 37.19 -17.89 -26.57
C PRO A 248 36.65 -17.88 -28.03
N ASP A 249 36.42 -16.67 -28.58
CA ASP A 249 36.73 -16.32 -29.99
C ASP A 249 36.94 -14.79 -30.16
N LYS A 250 37.51 -14.33 -31.29
CA LYS A 250 37.86 -12.93 -31.61
C LYS A 250 37.29 -12.50 -33.00
N PRO A 251 37.16 -11.19 -33.31
CA PRO A 251 36.91 -10.01 -32.47
C PRO A 251 35.66 -9.21 -32.98
N THR A 252 35.58 -7.90 -32.70
CA THR A 252 34.68 -6.89 -33.32
C THR A 252 33.16 -7.04 -33.15
N LYS A 253 32.68 -7.49 -31.98
CA LYS A 253 31.31 -7.21 -31.48
C LYS A 253 31.13 -7.27 -29.96
N ALA A 254 31.91 -8.12 -29.28
CA ALA A 254 31.71 -8.56 -27.89
C ALA A 254 31.32 -7.47 -26.87
N PHE A 255 32.18 -6.45 -26.65
CA PHE A 255 32.05 -5.53 -25.52
C PHE A 255 30.84 -4.58 -25.56
N ARG A 256 30.00 -4.60 -26.61
CA ARG A 256 28.78 -3.79 -26.70
C ARG A 256 27.83 -4.04 -25.54
N VAL A 257 27.66 -5.31 -25.14
CA VAL A 257 26.78 -5.70 -24.02
C VAL A 257 27.28 -5.12 -22.70
N SER A 258 28.60 -5.16 -22.47
CA SER A 258 29.23 -4.65 -21.25
C SER A 258 29.19 -3.12 -21.17
N VAL A 259 29.45 -2.41 -22.29
CA VAL A 259 29.25 -0.95 -22.36
C VAL A 259 27.78 -0.59 -22.15
N GLN A 260 26.84 -1.30 -22.79
CA GLN A 260 25.39 -1.09 -22.62
C GLN A 260 24.95 -1.32 -21.17
N LYS A 261 25.41 -2.39 -20.51
CA LYS A 261 25.10 -2.64 -19.11
C LYS A 261 25.61 -1.51 -18.21
N GLY A 262 26.86 -1.06 -18.38
CA GLY A 262 27.39 0.08 -17.64
C GLY A 262 26.59 1.37 -17.82
N ILE A 263 26.09 1.60 -19.03
CA ILE A 263 25.18 2.72 -19.33
C ILE A 263 23.87 2.56 -18.56
N VAL A 264 23.18 1.41 -18.68
CA VAL A 264 21.87 1.16 -18.05
C VAL A 264 21.97 1.16 -16.52
N ASP A 265 22.99 0.52 -15.95
CA ASP A 265 23.25 0.47 -14.50
C ASP A 265 23.56 1.85 -13.90
N ASN A 266 24.03 2.83 -14.69
CA ASN A 266 24.18 4.22 -14.27
C ASN A 266 22.95 5.07 -14.63
N MET A 267 22.20 4.77 -15.71
CA MET A 267 20.92 5.42 -15.98
C MET A 267 19.90 5.18 -14.86
N ALA A 268 19.81 3.96 -14.34
CA ALA A 268 18.93 3.60 -13.23
C ALA A 268 19.29 4.26 -11.88
N LYS A 269 20.52 4.77 -11.74
CA LYS A 269 21.00 5.50 -10.53
C LYS A 269 20.89 7.02 -10.66
N GLY A 270 20.50 7.50 -11.84
CA GLY A 270 20.55 8.92 -12.17
C GLY A 270 21.96 9.49 -12.28
N VAL A 271 21.99 10.77 -12.64
CA VAL A 271 23.21 11.59 -12.74
C VAL A 271 23.06 12.92 -11.98
N VAL A 272 21.83 13.37 -11.74
CA VAL A 272 21.50 14.72 -11.23
C VAL A 272 21.06 14.69 -9.76
N ALA A 273 19.99 13.94 -9.45
CA ALA A 273 19.40 13.85 -8.12
C ALA A 273 18.98 12.41 -7.75
N GLY A 274 19.70 11.40 -8.22
CA GLY A 274 19.43 9.98 -7.93
C GLY A 274 18.30 9.31 -8.72
N TYR A 275 17.43 10.07 -9.37
CA TYR A 275 16.30 9.53 -10.15
C TYR A 275 16.72 8.88 -11.49
N PRO A 276 16.05 7.81 -11.95
CA PRO A 276 16.33 7.16 -13.23
C PRO A 276 16.27 8.12 -14.43
N MET A 277 17.18 7.94 -15.39
CA MET A 277 17.19 8.72 -16.63
C MET A 277 16.33 8.06 -17.72
N VAL A 278 15.36 8.79 -18.25
CA VAL A 278 14.44 8.36 -19.33
C VAL A 278 14.71 9.11 -20.64
N ASP A 279 14.11 8.65 -21.74
CA ASP A 279 14.22 9.23 -23.10
C ASP A 279 15.64 9.40 -23.68
N VAL A 280 16.63 8.74 -23.08
CA VAL A 280 18.03 8.80 -23.52
C VAL A 280 18.32 7.81 -24.66
N LYS A 281 18.71 8.33 -25.83
CA LYS A 281 19.21 7.53 -26.97
C LYS A 281 20.73 7.55 -27.05
N VAL A 282 21.39 6.47 -26.63
CA VAL A 282 22.86 6.32 -26.76
C VAL A 282 23.23 5.60 -28.05
N THR A 283 24.24 6.10 -28.77
CA THR A 283 24.80 5.46 -29.98
C THR A 283 26.31 5.28 -29.81
N LEU A 284 26.78 4.03 -29.78
CA LEU A 284 28.22 3.71 -29.72
C LEU A 284 28.83 3.81 -31.12
N VAL A 285 29.64 4.85 -31.37
CA VAL A 285 30.23 5.16 -32.68
C VAL A 285 31.57 4.44 -32.92
N ASP A 286 32.50 4.53 -31.95
CA ASP A 286 33.86 4.00 -32.04
C ASP A 286 34.36 3.55 -30.65
N GLY A 287 35.45 2.79 -30.59
CA GLY A 287 36.08 2.35 -29.35
C GLY A 287 37.41 1.61 -29.56
N LYS A 288 38.33 1.78 -28.61
CA LYS A 288 39.66 1.13 -28.60
C LYS A 288 39.78 0.13 -27.45
N PHE A 289 40.60 -0.91 -27.63
CA PHE A 289 40.86 -1.94 -26.61
C PHE A 289 42.30 -2.43 -26.67
N HIS A 290 42.81 -2.94 -25.55
CA HIS A 290 44.11 -3.58 -25.40
C HIS A 290 43.89 -5.06 -25.05
N GLN A 291 44.61 -5.99 -25.69
CA GLN A 291 44.34 -7.44 -25.56
C GLN A 291 44.62 -8.05 -24.18
N VAL A 292 45.23 -7.30 -23.25
CA VAL A 292 45.56 -7.75 -21.89
C VAL A 292 44.72 -7.00 -20.85
N ASP A 293 44.65 -5.67 -20.96
CA ASP A 293 44.04 -4.82 -19.92
C ASP A 293 42.53 -4.57 -20.10
N SER A 294 41.96 -4.88 -21.27
CA SER A 294 40.55 -4.61 -21.57
C SER A 294 39.65 -5.81 -21.26
N ASN A 295 38.91 -5.72 -20.15
CA ASN A 295 37.93 -6.70 -19.69
C ASN A 295 36.52 -6.08 -19.59
N ASP A 296 35.50 -6.90 -19.38
CA ASP A 296 34.10 -6.46 -19.33
C ASP A 296 33.77 -5.48 -18.21
N MET A 297 34.48 -5.55 -17.07
CA MET A 297 34.30 -4.59 -15.97
C MET A 297 34.84 -3.21 -16.36
N ALA A 298 36.00 -3.15 -17.02
CA ALA A 298 36.55 -1.90 -17.56
C ALA A 298 35.58 -1.25 -18.57
N PHE A 299 34.90 -2.04 -19.42
CA PHE A 299 33.88 -1.52 -20.34
C PHE A 299 32.57 -1.10 -19.66
N GLN A 300 32.13 -1.79 -18.60
CA GLN A 300 31.00 -1.35 -17.76
C GLN A 300 31.31 -0.02 -17.06
N ILE A 301 32.53 0.15 -16.52
CA ILE A 301 32.98 1.41 -15.92
C ILE A 301 33.08 2.52 -16.98
N ALA A 302 33.67 2.23 -18.15
CA ALA A 302 33.76 3.19 -19.25
C ALA A 302 32.38 3.65 -19.75
N GLY A 303 31.42 2.73 -19.90
CA GLY A 303 30.03 3.06 -20.23
C GLY A 303 29.36 3.94 -19.16
N SER A 304 29.58 3.62 -17.88
CA SER A 304 29.06 4.39 -16.73
C SER A 304 29.60 5.83 -16.70
N LEU A 305 30.90 6.01 -16.95
CA LEU A 305 31.55 7.33 -17.00
C LEU A 305 31.13 8.12 -18.25
N ALA A 306 31.02 7.46 -19.39
CA ALA A 306 30.59 8.08 -20.65
C ALA A 306 29.15 8.62 -20.55
N ILE A 307 28.21 7.84 -20.02
CA ILE A 307 26.83 8.32 -19.86
C ILE A 307 26.72 9.41 -18.78
N ARG A 308 27.47 9.30 -17.68
CA ARG A 308 27.48 10.32 -16.62
C ARG A 308 27.98 11.67 -17.14
N LYS A 309 29.09 11.69 -17.88
CA LYS A 309 29.60 12.92 -18.48
C LYS A 309 28.68 13.44 -19.58
N GLY A 310 28.27 12.58 -20.51
CA GLY A 310 27.43 12.96 -21.64
C GLY A 310 26.06 13.52 -21.21
N ALA A 311 25.47 13.00 -20.13
CA ALA A 311 24.24 13.53 -19.56
C ALA A 311 24.43 14.92 -18.93
N LEU A 312 25.53 15.16 -18.20
CA LEU A 312 25.84 16.48 -17.63
C LEU A 312 26.13 17.53 -18.72
N ASP A 313 26.97 17.17 -19.70
CA ASP A 313 27.32 18.04 -20.83
C ASP A 313 26.09 18.41 -21.70
N ALA A 314 25.01 17.61 -21.66
CA ALA A 314 23.77 17.83 -22.40
C ALA A 314 22.76 18.77 -21.70
N GLY A 315 22.99 19.17 -20.44
CA GLY A 315 22.06 20.02 -19.67
C GLY A 315 20.79 19.26 -19.24
N PRO A 316 20.90 18.31 -18.29
CA PRO A 316 19.81 17.41 -17.94
C PRO A 316 18.78 18.08 -17.02
N VAL A 317 17.50 17.91 -17.33
CA VAL A 317 16.36 18.41 -16.53
C VAL A 317 15.81 17.31 -15.62
N LEU A 318 15.14 17.71 -14.53
CA LEU A 318 14.26 16.80 -13.79
C LEU A 318 12.86 16.83 -14.41
N LEU A 319 12.21 15.67 -14.44
CA LEU A 319 10.83 15.53 -14.88
C LEU A 319 9.93 15.27 -13.66
N GLU A 320 8.66 15.67 -13.72
CA GLU A 320 7.65 15.33 -12.72
C GLU A 320 6.45 14.61 -13.35
N PRO A 321 5.84 13.63 -12.64
CA PRO A 321 4.69 12.90 -13.15
C PRO A 321 3.42 13.77 -13.12
N ILE A 322 2.79 13.90 -14.28
CA ILE A 322 1.50 14.56 -14.47
C ILE A 322 0.39 13.51 -14.41
N VAL A 323 -0.62 13.77 -13.58
CA VAL A 323 -1.85 12.98 -13.52
C VAL A 323 -2.98 13.69 -14.27
N GLU A 324 -3.76 12.89 -15.00
CA GLU A 324 -5.06 13.32 -15.52
C GLU A 324 -6.09 13.05 -14.41
N ALA A 325 -6.72 14.11 -13.90
CA ALA A 325 -7.69 14.05 -12.81
C ALA A 325 -9.06 14.56 -13.27
N THR A 326 -10.12 13.92 -12.77
CA THR A 326 -11.52 14.33 -12.98
C THR A 326 -12.12 14.67 -11.63
N ILE A 327 -12.54 15.93 -11.45
CA ILE A 327 -12.93 16.52 -10.17
C ILE A 327 -14.43 16.84 -10.22
N LYS A 328 -15.27 16.09 -9.49
CA LYS A 328 -16.73 16.32 -9.40
C LYS A 328 -17.04 17.27 -8.26
N VAL A 329 -17.60 18.44 -8.55
CA VAL A 329 -17.90 19.48 -7.54
C VAL A 329 -19.25 20.18 -7.78
N PRO A 330 -19.95 20.63 -6.73
CA PRO A 330 -21.20 21.39 -6.91
C PRO A 330 -20.96 22.67 -7.72
N GLU A 331 -21.90 23.04 -8.60
CA GLU A 331 -21.78 24.22 -9.48
C GLU A 331 -21.37 25.50 -8.74
N LYS A 332 -21.94 25.72 -7.55
CA LYS A 332 -21.64 26.86 -6.66
C LYS A 332 -20.18 27.00 -6.24
N ASN A 333 -19.37 25.95 -6.37
CA ASN A 333 -17.96 25.91 -5.97
C ASN A 333 -17.00 25.82 -7.17
N LEU A 334 -17.49 25.84 -8.41
CA LEU A 334 -16.66 25.71 -9.61
C LEU A 334 -15.56 26.78 -9.66
N GLY A 335 -15.87 28.03 -9.34
CA GLY A 335 -14.90 29.14 -9.34
C GLY A 335 -13.75 28.94 -8.35
N ASP A 336 -14.05 28.48 -7.12
CA ASP A 336 -13.06 28.22 -6.08
C ASP A 336 -12.08 27.12 -6.52
N ILE A 337 -12.62 26.04 -7.10
CA ILE A 337 -11.87 24.86 -7.55
C ILE A 337 -11.01 25.19 -8.77
N MET A 338 -11.53 25.98 -9.71
CA MET A 338 -10.74 26.51 -10.83
C MET A 338 -9.58 27.38 -10.33
N SER A 339 -9.76 28.14 -9.24
CA SER A 339 -8.68 28.92 -8.64
C SER A 339 -7.63 28.04 -7.93
N ASP A 340 -8.06 27.03 -7.18
CA ASP A 340 -7.16 26.10 -6.46
C ASP A 340 -6.31 25.25 -7.44
N VAL A 341 -6.93 24.70 -8.50
CA VAL A 341 -6.23 23.95 -9.56
C VAL A 341 -5.18 24.81 -10.27
N ASN A 342 -5.49 26.07 -10.60
CA ASN A 342 -4.50 26.97 -11.18
C ASN A 342 -3.35 27.28 -10.20
N GLY A 343 -3.63 27.41 -8.90
CA GLY A 343 -2.60 27.52 -7.86
C GLY A 343 -1.67 26.31 -7.81
N ARG A 344 -2.22 25.11 -8.00
CA ARG A 344 -1.53 23.81 -8.10
C ARG A 344 -0.88 23.54 -9.46
N ARG A 345 -0.60 24.59 -10.26
CA ARG A 345 0.01 24.48 -11.60
C ARG A 345 -0.78 23.60 -12.58
N GLY A 346 -2.05 23.33 -12.30
CA GLY A 346 -2.92 22.44 -13.06
C GLY A 346 -3.45 23.09 -14.33
N LYS A 347 -3.34 22.36 -15.45
CA LYS A 347 -3.84 22.73 -16.77
C LYS A 347 -5.27 22.20 -16.91
N ILE A 348 -6.28 23.07 -16.85
CA ILE A 348 -7.69 22.67 -17.03
C ILE A 348 -7.94 22.34 -18.51
N MET A 349 -8.45 21.15 -18.77
CA MET A 349 -8.73 20.62 -20.11
C MET A 349 -10.17 20.88 -20.56
N GLY A 350 -11.13 20.88 -19.62
CA GLY A 350 -12.54 21.11 -19.90
C GLY A 350 -13.44 20.91 -18.67
N THR A 351 -14.74 21.20 -18.85
CA THR A 351 -15.77 21.02 -17.83
C THR A 351 -17.03 20.39 -18.43
N GLU A 352 -17.56 19.34 -17.81
CA GLU A 352 -18.79 18.66 -18.22
C GLU A 352 -19.88 18.75 -17.13
N PRO A 353 -21.15 19.07 -17.47
CA PRO A 353 -22.23 19.20 -16.50
C PRO A 353 -22.81 17.85 -16.05
N ASP A 354 -23.07 17.69 -14.75
CA ASP A 354 -23.44 16.42 -14.11
C ASP A 354 -24.45 16.66 -12.96
N ASP A 355 -25.72 16.90 -13.32
CA ASP A 355 -26.89 17.08 -12.43
C ASP A 355 -26.65 17.92 -11.16
N GLY A 356 -26.39 19.22 -11.34
CA GLY A 356 -26.07 20.17 -10.26
C GLY A 356 -24.62 20.12 -9.76
N TYR A 357 -23.83 19.19 -10.29
CA TYR A 357 -22.37 19.17 -10.21
C TYR A 357 -21.75 19.50 -11.58
N GLN A 358 -20.46 19.75 -11.57
CA GLN A 358 -19.60 19.91 -12.73
C GLN A 358 -18.41 18.96 -12.56
N LEU A 359 -18.07 18.24 -13.62
CA LEU A 359 -16.85 17.44 -13.74
C LEU A 359 -15.77 18.33 -14.36
N VAL A 360 -14.72 18.65 -13.62
CA VAL A 360 -13.57 19.42 -14.11
C VAL A 360 -12.45 18.45 -14.47
N HIS A 361 -12.07 18.40 -15.75
CA HIS A 361 -10.97 17.56 -16.23
C HIS A 361 -9.69 18.39 -16.26
N VAL A 362 -8.65 17.92 -15.58
CA VAL A 362 -7.40 18.67 -15.36
C VAL A 362 -6.17 17.78 -15.50
N ASN A 363 -5.10 18.31 -16.08
CA ASN A 363 -3.77 17.72 -16.04
C ASN A 363 -2.94 18.47 -14.99
N VAL A 364 -2.55 17.80 -13.91
CA VAL A 364 -1.94 18.42 -12.73
C VAL A 364 -0.74 17.60 -12.24
N PRO A 365 0.34 18.22 -11.73
CA PRO A 365 1.46 17.46 -11.17
C PRO A 365 1.05 16.69 -9.91
N GLU A 366 1.48 15.44 -9.79
CA GLU A 366 1.14 14.57 -8.65
C GLU A 366 1.64 15.14 -7.31
N SER A 367 2.76 15.86 -7.34
CA SER A 367 3.36 16.59 -6.22
C SER A 367 2.40 17.58 -5.56
N GLU A 368 1.54 18.23 -6.34
CA GLU A 368 0.57 19.24 -5.88
C GLU A 368 -0.75 18.60 -5.38
N MET A 369 -0.98 17.33 -5.72
CA MET A 369 -2.19 16.57 -5.41
C MET A 369 -2.17 15.88 -4.04
N LEU A 370 -1.01 15.81 -3.36
CA LEU A 370 -0.83 15.11 -2.08
C LEU A 370 -1.82 15.54 -0.98
N ARG A 371 -2.20 16.83 -0.95
CA ARG A 371 -3.18 17.38 0.01
C ARG A 371 -4.55 17.68 -0.59
N PHE A 372 -4.72 17.50 -1.89
CA PHE A 372 -5.89 17.99 -2.63
C PHE A 372 -7.22 17.46 -2.09
N ALA A 373 -7.28 16.21 -1.62
CA ALA A 373 -8.49 15.67 -0.99
C ALA A 373 -8.98 16.48 0.23
N LEU A 374 -8.06 16.99 1.05
CA LEU A 374 -8.38 17.76 2.26
C LEU A 374 -8.89 19.16 1.87
N ASP A 375 -8.20 19.79 0.91
CA ASP A 375 -8.51 21.14 0.44
C ASP A 375 -9.83 21.15 -0.36
N LEU A 376 -10.04 20.17 -1.26
CA LEU A 376 -11.31 19.90 -1.95
C LEU A 376 -12.47 19.70 -0.97
N ARG A 377 -12.27 18.90 0.08
CA ARG A 377 -13.28 18.66 1.13
C ARG A 377 -13.62 19.95 1.87
N SER A 378 -12.63 20.81 2.14
CA SER A 378 -12.82 22.12 2.76
C SER A 378 -13.64 23.06 1.87
N ILE A 379 -13.19 23.30 0.63
CA ILE A 379 -13.84 24.20 -0.35
C ILE A 379 -15.31 23.79 -0.61
N THR A 380 -15.55 22.50 -0.82
CA THR A 380 -16.87 21.98 -1.23
C THR A 380 -17.80 21.64 -0.07
N GLN A 381 -17.35 21.82 1.18
CA GLN A 381 -18.07 21.40 2.39
C GLN A 381 -18.37 19.89 2.39
N GLY A 382 -17.40 19.09 1.94
CA GLY A 382 -17.47 17.62 1.88
C GLY A 382 -18.38 17.07 0.78
N ARG A 383 -18.61 17.83 -0.31
CA ARG A 383 -19.47 17.41 -1.45
C ARG A 383 -18.70 17.16 -2.74
N GLY A 384 -17.43 17.55 -2.79
CA GLY A 384 -16.55 17.26 -3.91
C GLY A 384 -15.91 15.89 -3.79
N SER A 385 -15.68 15.25 -4.92
CA SER A 385 -14.86 14.04 -5.07
C SER A 385 -13.95 14.18 -6.29
N TYR A 386 -12.95 13.32 -6.41
CA TYR A 386 -12.11 13.26 -7.61
C TYR A 386 -11.59 11.84 -7.84
N THR A 387 -11.20 11.58 -9.09
CA THR A 387 -10.39 10.43 -9.48
C THR A 387 -9.16 10.94 -10.23
N LYS A 388 -8.08 10.14 -10.26
CA LYS A 388 -6.85 10.46 -11.00
C LYS A 388 -6.19 9.21 -11.56
N LYS A 389 -5.43 9.38 -12.63
CA LYS A 389 -4.57 8.35 -13.25
C LYS A 389 -3.27 9.00 -13.74
N PHE A 390 -2.18 8.25 -13.79
CA PHE A 390 -0.94 8.71 -14.46
C PHE A 390 -1.22 9.03 -15.93
N SER A 391 -0.62 10.11 -16.44
CA SER A 391 -0.74 10.54 -17.83
C SER A 391 0.61 10.48 -18.55
N HIS A 392 1.59 11.28 -18.10
CA HIS A 392 2.92 11.41 -18.70
C HIS A 392 3.87 12.10 -17.72
N TYR A 393 5.14 12.25 -18.12
CA TYR A 393 6.12 13.10 -17.45
C TYR A 393 6.25 14.44 -18.20
N ASP A 394 6.36 15.56 -17.47
CA ASP A 394 6.57 16.92 -18.00
C ASP A 394 7.80 17.57 -17.31
N GLU A 395 8.35 18.64 -17.87
CA GLU A 395 9.57 19.28 -17.31
C GLU A 395 9.28 19.96 -15.96
N MET A 396 10.02 19.58 -14.91
CA MET A 396 9.84 20.15 -13.59
C MET A 396 10.35 21.61 -13.55
N PRO A 397 9.57 22.58 -13.03
CA PRO A 397 10.01 23.97 -12.89
C PRO A 397 11.35 24.10 -12.17
N ALA A 398 12.29 24.83 -12.79
CA ALA A 398 13.68 24.93 -12.35
C ALA A 398 13.87 25.35 -10.87
N HIS A 399 12.91 26.09 -10.29
CA HIS A 399 12.95 26.47 -8.87
C HIS A 399 12.67 25.30 -7.92
N LEU A 400 11.80 24.35 -8.29
CA LEU A 400 11.56 23.12 -7.54
C LEU A 400 12.72 22.14 -7.75
N ALA A 401 13.12 21.95 -9.02
CA ALA A 401 14.22 21.05 -9.37
C ALA A 401 15.51 21.41 -8.63
N LYS A 402 15.82 22.71 -8.51
CA LYS A 402 16.99 23.20 -7.75
C LYS A 402 16.97 22.75 -6.28
N VAL A 403 15.82 22.82 -5.60
CA VAL A 403 15.72 22.43 -4.17
C VAL A 403 16.04 20.93 -4.00
N ILE A 404 15.47 20.09 -4.87
CA ILE A 404 15.69 18.64 -4.86
C ILE A 404 17.18 18.31 -5.13
N ILE A 405 17.81 19.01 -6.07
CA ILE A 405 19.24 18.85 -6.39
C ILE A 405 20.13 19.25 -5.21
N GLU A 406 19.87 20.40 -4.57
CA GLU A 406 20.63 20.85 -3.41
C GLU A 406 20.44 19.91 -2.19
N GLU A 407 19.26 19.32 -2.01
CA GLU A 407 19.02 18.36 -0.93
C GLU A 407 19.72 17.03 -1.19
N PHE A 408 19.63 16.49 -2.41
CA PHE A 408 20.35 15.27 -2.82
C PHE A 408 21.88 15.42 -2.65
N GLN A 409 22.43 16.59 -3.00
CA GLN A 409 23.84 16.91 -2.80
C GLN A 409 24.23 16.87 -1.31
N LYS A 410 23.48 17.56 -0.44
CA LYS A 410 23.70 17.55 1.03
C LYS A 410 23.63 16.14 1.61
N GLN A 411 22.69 15.31 1.15
CA GLN A 411 22.55 13.92 1.59
C GLN A 411 23.74 13.05 1.14
N HIS A 412 24.26 13.25 -0.07
CA HIS A 412 25.47 12.55 -0.54
C HIS A 412 26.75 13.02 0.18
N GLU A 413 26.90 14.32 0.41
CA GLU A 413 28.03 14.88 1.17
C GLU A 413 28.05 14.41 2.63
N ALA A 414 26.87 14.22 3.25
CA ALA A 414 26.75 13.66 4.60
C ALA A 414 26.94 12.14 4.69
N ALA A 415 27.02 11.44 3.56
CA ALA A 415 27.15 9.97 3.47
C ALA A 415 28.49 9.51 2.86
N SER A 416 29.42 10.44 2.59
CA SER A 416 30.73 10.21 1.96
C SER A 416 31.90 10.37 2.93
#